data_AF-A0A356KYX8-F1
#
_entry.id   AF-A0A356KYX8-F1
#
_cell.length_a   1.000
_cell.length_b   1.000
_cell.length_c   1.000
_cell.angle_alpha   90.00
_cell.angle_beta   90.00
_cell.angle_gamma   90.00
#
_symmetry.space_group_name_H-M   'P 1'
#
loop_
_entity.id
_entity.type
_entity.pdbx_description
1 polymer ?
#
loop_
_entity_poly.entity_id
_entity_poly.type
_entity_poly.pdbx_seq_one_letter_code
_entity_poly.pdbx_strand_id
1 'polypeptide(L)'
;DTSASTKEQQVQRFLNETAAILRERSRFFQRIRVHLVLCDDQVQKDVVLTKPEEIEDYAAQFEMRGGYGTDFRPVFQYVERLRAEGRLPDLKGLLYFTDGYGSYPTKPTDYQTAFVFDPWADIHDQAVPDWALKLYLKHP
;
A
#
# COMPACT_ATOMS: atom_id res chain seq x y z
N ASP A 1 -5.75 0.72 -0.04
CA ASP A 1 -7.20 0.63 0.10
C ASP A 1 -7.86 1.64 -0.83
N THR A 2 -8.86 1.20 -1.58
CA THR A 2 -9.72 2.00 -2.45
C THR A 2 -11.20 1.68 -2.22
N SER A 3 -11.53 1.20 -1.02
CA SER A 3 -12.89 1.06 -0.50
C SER A 3 -13.61 2.42 -0.40
N ALA A 4 -14.92 2.36 -0.15
CA ALA A 4 -15.79 3.54 -0.21
C ALA A 4 -15.43 4.65 0.80
N SER A 5 -14.77 4.32 1.91
CA SER A 5 -14.38 5.27 2.95
C SER A 5 -13.07 6.00 2.65
N THR A 6 -12.25 5.49 1.73
CA THR A 6 -10.97 6.11 1.35
C THR A 6 -11.15 7.15 0.26
N LYS A 7 -10.66 8.38 0.45
CA LYS A 7 -10.78 9.46 -0.54
C LYS A 7 -9.61 9.47 -1.52
N GLU A 8 -9.91 9.75 -2.79
CA GLU A 8 -8.92 9.82 -3.88
C GLU A 8 -7.73 10.74 -3.56
N GLN A 9 -7.99 11.92 -2.99
CA GLN A 9 -6.94 12.88 -2.61
C GLN A 9 -5.92 12.30 -1.61
N GLN A 10 -6.36 11.40 -0.73
CA GLN A 10 -5.49 10.78 0.27
C GLN A 10 -4.60 9.72 -0.37
N VAL A 11 -5.17 8.92 -1.28
CA VAL A 11 -4.41 7.94 -2.07
C VAL A 11 -3.37 8.65 -2.94
N GLN A 12 -3.78 9.74 -3.60
CA GLN A 12 -2.90 10.58 -4.41
C GLN A 12 -1.70 11.08 -3.61
N ARG A 13 -1.96 11.61 -2.40
CA ARG A 13 -0.91 12.10 -1.51
C ARG A 13 0.05 10.98 -1.09
N PHE A 14 -0.48 9.81 -0.72
CA PHE A 14 0.34 8.66 -0.36
C PHE A 14 1.26 8.21 -1.51
N LEU A 15 0.74 8.18 -2.75
CA LEU A 15 1.54 7.87 -3.93
C LEU A 15 2.66 8.90 -4.15
N ASN A 16 2.34 10.20 -4.04
CA ASN A 16 3.32 11.28 -4.19
C ASN A 16 4.43 11.23 -3.13
N GLU A 17 4.08 11.02 -1.85
CA GLU A 17 5.07 10.87 -0.77
C GLU A 17 5.96 9.64 -0.97
N THR A 18 5.36 8.52 -1.42
CA THR A 18 6.11 7.29 -1.73
C THR A 18 7.10 7.50 -2.87
N ALA A 19 6.67 8.16 -3.95
CA ALA A 19 7.53 8.51 -5.08
C ALA A 19 8.70 9.40 -4.65
N ALA A 20 8.42 10.44 -3.84
CA ALA A 20 9.44 11.35 -3.34
C ALA A 20 10.50 10.63 -2.49
N ILE A 21 10.10 9.76 -1.56
CA ILE A 21 11.01 8.96 -0.72
C ILE A 21 11.88 8.03 -1.59
N LEU A 22 11.26 7.34 -2.55
CA LEU A 22 11.98 6.43 -3.44
C LEU A 22 13.00 7.20 -4.28
N ARG A 23 12.66 8.38 -4.79
CA ARG A 23 13.55 9.25 -5.57
C ARG A 23 14.74 9.76 -4.76
N GLU A 24 14.51 10.19 -3.52
CA GLU A 24 15.59 10.66 -2.64
C GLU A 24 16.62 9.55 -2.37
N ARG A 25 16.14 8.33 -2.14
CA ARG A 25 16.99 7.16 -1.85
C ARG A 25 17.66 6.57 -3.10
N SER A 26 17.08 6.75 -4.28
CA SER A 26 17.56 6.19 -5.55
C SER A 26 18.53 7.09 -6.31
N ARG A 27 19.14 8.09 -5.66
CA ARG A 27 20.20 8.96 -6.21
C ARG A 27 21.41 8.19 -6.81
N PHE A 28 21.49 6.87 -6.69
CA PHE A 28 22.45 6.00 -7.37
C PHE A 28 21.78 4.72 -7.86
N PHE A 29 21.48 4.59 -9.16
CA PHE A 29 21.30 3.35 -9.95
C PHE A 29 20.50 2.16 -9.37
N GLN A 30 19.76 2.31 -8.27
CA GLN A 30 19.04 1.22 -7.65
C GLN A 30 17.76 0.94 -8.44
N ARG A 31 17.73 -0.24 -9.09
CA ARG A 31 16.51 -0.79 -9.67
C ARG A 31 15.52 -1.03 -8.53
N ILE A 32 14.34 -0.41 -8.61
CA ILE A 32 13.23 -0.73 -7.72
C ILE A 32 12.28 -1.70 -8.41
N ARG A 33 11.49 -2.41 -7.62
CA ARG A 33 10.30 -3.13 -8.11
C ARG A 33 9.21 -2.97 -7.07
N VAL A 34 8.21 -2.17 -7.41
CA VAL A 34 7.06 -1.88 -6.56
C VAL A 34 5.84 -2.51 -7.21
N HIS A 35 5.10 -3.29 -6.44
CA HIS A 35 3.75 -3.72 -6.81
C HIS A 35 2.77 -2.76 -6.14
N LEU A 36 2.11 -1.94 -6.95
CA LEU A 36 1.03 -1.08 -6.49
C LEU A 36 -0.29 -1.83 -6.61
N VAL A 37 -0.81 -2.26 -5.46
CA VAL A 37 -2.01 -3.09 -5.36
C VAL A 37 -3.22 -2.24 -4.94
N LEU A 38 -4.23 -2.16 -5.80
CA LEU A 38 -5.53 -1.57 -5.48
C LEU A 38 -6.45 -2.66 -4.97
N CYS A 39 -7.20 -2.35 -3.91
CA CYS A 39 -7.95 -3.35 -3.16
C CYS A 39 -9.05 -2.71 -2.31
N ASP A 40 -10.10 -3.50 -2.07
CA ASP A 40 -11.21 -3.27 -1.16
C ASP A 40 -11.43 -4.54 -0.30
N ASP A 41 -12.51 -5.29 -0.48
CA ASP A 41 -12.69 -6.64 0.05
C ASP A 41 -12.02 -7.72 -0.81
N GLN A 42 -11.40 -7.31 -1.93
CA GLN A 42 -10.59 -8.15 -2.79
C GLN A 42 -9.47 -7.34 -3.47
N VAL A 43 -8.56 -8.03 -4.15
CA VAL A 43 -7.56 -7.35 -5.01
C VAL A 43 -8.21 -6.96 -6.33
N GLN A 44 -8.20 -5.66 -6.63
CA GLN A 44 -8.82 -5.07 -7.82
C GLN A 44 -7.82 -4.90 -8.97
N LYS A 45 -6.56 -4.55 -8.67
CA LYS A 45 -5.51 -4.32 -9.67
C LYS A 45 -4.13 -4.48 -9.03
N ASP A 46 -3.18 -4.99 -9.81
CA ASP A 46 -1.75 -4.99 -9.50
C ASP A 46 -1.01 -4.29 -10.65
N VAL A 47 -0.21 -3.28 -10.32
CA VAL A 47 0.62 -2.54 -11.27
C VAL A 47 2.07 -2.68 -10.84
N VAL A 48 2.90 -3.20 -11.74
CA VAL A 48 4.33 -3.38 -11.49
C VAL A 48 5.08 -2.15 -12.00
N LEU A 49 5.74 -1.45 -11.08
CA LEU A 49 6.52 -0.25 -11.34
C LEU A 49 7.99 -0.56 -11.03
N THR A 50 8.87 -0.26 -11.97
CA THR A 50 10.30 -0.60 -11.92
C THR A 50 11.21 0.62 -11.79
N LYS A 51 10.63 1.83 -11.87
CA LYS A 51 11.36 3.09 -11.71
C LYS A 51 10.53 4.12 -10.93
N PRO A 52 11.17 5.02 -10.17
CA PRO A 52 10.45 6.05 -9.41
C PRO A 52 9.52 6.92 -10.28
N GLU A 53 9.96 7.31 -11.48
CA GLU A 53 9.17 8.12 -12.41
C GLU A 53 7.84 7.46 -12.81
N GLU A 54 7.78 6.12 -12.88
CA GLU A 54 6.55 5.40 -13.22
C GLU A 54 5.49 5.50 -12.11
N ILE A 55 5.91 5.77 -10.86
CA ILE A 55 4.98 6.01 -9.75
C ILE A 55 4.35 7.39 -9.87
N GLU A 56 5.13 8.41 -10.26
CA GLU A 56 4.62 9.77 -10.48
C GLU A 56 3.64 9.80 -11.66
N ASP A 57 4.01 9.16 -12.78
CA ASP A 57 3.14 9.02 -13.95
C ASP A 57 1.84 8.30 -13.62
N TYR A 58 1.92 7.20 -12.84
CA TYR A 58 0.74 6.48 -12.39
C TYR A 58 -0.14 7.33 -11.47
N ALA A 59 0.48 8.06 -10.54
CA ALA A 59 -0.23 8.94 -9.63
C ALA A 59 -0.96 10.04 -10.41
N ALA A 60 -0.37 10.61 -11.47
CA ALA A 60 -1.02 11.66 -12.27
C ALA A 60 -2.27 11.20 -13.02
N GLN A 61 -2.42 9.90 -13.26
CA GLN A 61 -3.54 9.27 -13.95
C GLN A 61 -4.36 8.35 -13.03
N PHE A 62 -4.22 8.53 -11.71
CA PHE A 62 -4.86 7.66 -10.76
C PHE A 62 -6.39 7.75 -10.88
N GLU A 63 -7.03 6.58 -10.90
CA GLU A 63 -8.48 6.46 -10.86
C GLU A 63 -8.86 5.50 -9.74
N MET A 64 -9.78 5.93 -8.87
CA MET A 64 -10.35 5.07 -7.84
C MET A 64 -11.04 3.85 -8.47
N ARG A 65 -10.75 2.66 -7.95
CA ARG A 65 -11.40 1.39 -8.33
C ARG A 65 -11.79 0.62 -7.08
N GLY A 66 -13.05 0.23 -6.95
CA GLY A 66 -13.59 -0.44 -5.76
C GLY A 66 -14.93 0.17 -5.35
N GLY A 67 -15.21 0.19 -4.05
CA GLY A 67 -16.41 0.80 -3.47
C GLY A 67 -17.29 -0.14 -2.64
N TYR A 68 -16.82 -1.36 -2.39
CA TYR A 68 -17.47 -2.32 -1.51
C TYR A 68 -16.90 -2.22 -0.08
N GLY A 69 -17.16 -3.23 0.75
CA GLY A 69 -16.59 -3.31 2.10
C GLY A 69 -15.07 -3.47 2.07
N THR A 70 -14.47 -3.61 3.24
CA THR A 70 -13.02 -3.61 3.39
C THR A 70 -12.55 -4.87 4.09
N ASP A 71 -11.70 -5.63 3.41
CA ASP A 71 -10.98 -6.78 3.98
C ASP A 71 -9.50 -6.67 3.59
N PHE A 72 -8.61 -6.57 4.58
CA PHE A 72 -7.19 -6.41 4.30
C PHE A 72 -6.53 -7.74 3.93
N ARG A 73 -7.10 -8.88 4.36
CA ARG A 73 -6.51 -10.23 4.23
C ARG A 73 -6.28 -10.70 2.79
N PRO A 74 -7.15 -10.42 1.80
CA PRO A 74 -6.92 -10.77 0.40
C PRO A 74 -5.58 -10.27 -0.16
N VAL A 75 -5.13 -9.08 0.24
CA VAL A 75 -3.82 -8.55 -0.20
C VAL A 75 -2.67 -9.42 0.31
N PHE A 76 -2.73 -9.87 1.56
CA PHE A 76 -1.70 -10.75 2.13
C PHE A 76 -1.70 -12.11 1.42
N GLN A 77 -2.87 -12.68 1.14
CA GLN A 77 -2.98 -13.92 0.35
C GLN A 77 -2.41 -13.74 -1.06
N TYR A 78 -2.67 -12.59 -1.69
CA TYR A 78 -2.15 -12.25 -3.00
C TYR A 78 -0.62 -12.13 -3.01
N VAL A 79 -0.04 -11.46 -2.01
CA VAL A 79 1.42 -11.35 -1.84
C VAL A 79 2.05 -12.73 -1.69
N GLU A 80 1.49 -13.60 -0.86
CA GLU A 80 2.00 -14.97 -0.68
C GLU A 80 1.95 -15.79 -1.97
N ARG A 81 0.89 -15.63 -2.76
CA ARG A 81 0.81 -16.25 -4.10
C ARG A 81 1.93 -15.75 -5.02
N LEU A 82 2.15 -14.43 -5.08
CA LEU A 82 3.23 -13.86 -5.90
C LEU A 82 4.62 -14.32 -5.45
N ARG A 83 4.83 -14.52 -4.15
CA ARG A 83 6.08 -15.08 -3.61
C ARG A 83 6.25 -16.54 -4.02
N ALA A 84 5.21 -17.36 -3.91
CA ALA A 84 5.22 -18.75 -4.34
C ALA A 84 5.48 -18.91 -5.85
N GLU A 85 4.99 -17.96 -6.67
CA GLU A 85 5.25 -17.88 -8.11
C GLU A 85 6.66 -17.34 -8.46
N GLY A 86 7.46 -16.94 -7.48
CA GLY A 86 8.80 -16.36 -7.69
C GLY A 86 8.78 -14.94 -8.26
N ARG A 87 7.64 -14.25 -8.23
CA ARG A 87 7.47 -12.89 -8.76
C ARG A 87 7.92 -11.80 -7.78
N LEU A 88 8.04 -12.15 -6.50
CA LEU A 88 8.57 -11.32 -5.41
C LEU A 88 9.80 -11.97 -4.73
N PRO A 89 10.92 -12.18 -5.45
CA PRO A 89 12.06 -12.95 -4.94
C PRO A 89 12.84 -12.27 -3.80
N ASP A 90 12.60 -10.98 -3.54
CA ASP A 90 13.29 -10.20 -2.49
C ASP A 90 12.35 -9.13 -1.91
N LEU A 91 11.19 -9.57 -1.41
CA LEU A 91 10.19 -8.67 -0.82
C LEU A 91 10.75 -8.00 0.45
N LYS A 92 11.00 -6.68 0.37
CA LYS A 92 11.51 -5.90 1.51
C LYS A 92 10.43 -5.58 2.54
N GLY A 93 9.18 -5.44 2.10
CA GLY A 93 8.06 -5.18 2.97
C GLY A 93 6.81 -4.75 2.21
N LEU A 94 5.74 -4.51 2.98
CA LEU A 94 4.43 -4.08 2.51
C LEU A 94 4.03 -2.79 3.23
N LEU A 95 3.66 -1.77 2.45
CA LEU A 95 3.03 -0.56 2.94
C LEU A 95 1.55 -0.60 2.54
N TYR A 96 0.66 -0.57 3.53
CA TYR A 96 -0.78 -0.66 3.32
C TYR A 96 -1.45 0.64 3.72
N PHE A 97 -1.79 1.49 2.75
CA PHE A 97 -2.53 2.72 3.00
C PHE A 97 -4.03 2.44 3.15
N THR A 98 -4.63 2.86 4.28
CA THR A 98 -6.05 2.65 4.63
C THR A 98 -6.48 3.62 5.74
N ASP A 99 -7.78 3.75 5.95
CA ASP A 99 -8.35 4.37 7.15
C ASP A 99 -8.40 3.40 8.35
N GLY A 100 -8.24 2.08 8.14
CA GLY A 100 -8.21 1.06 9.18
C GLY A 100 -9.55 0.38 9.49
N TYR A 101 -10.63 0.77 8.81
CA TYR A 101 -11.92 0.10 8.95
C TYR A 101 -11.97 -1.18 8.11
N GLY A 102 -11.43 -2.29 8.62
CA GLY A 102 -11.44 -3.56 7.89
C GLY A 102 -10.96 -4.75 8.72
N SER A 103 -11.08 -5.95 8.13
CA SER A 103 -10.58 -7.18 8.77
C SER A 103 -9.06 -7.32 8.61
N TYR A 104 -8.34 -7.29 9.72
CA TYR A 104 -6.88 -7.45 9.73
C TYR A 104 -6.43 -8.93 9.65
N PRO A 105 -5.26 -9.20 9.05
CA PRO A 105 -4.61 -10.50 9.17
C PRO A 105 -4.26 -10.84 10.62
N THR A 106 -4.55 -12.08 11.04
CA THR A 106 -4.26 -12.56 12.40
C THR A 106 -2.88 -13.18 12.54
N LYS A 107 -2.28 -13.63 11.43
CA LYS A 107 -0.94 -14.22 11.42
C LYS A 107 0.10 -13.17 11.03
N PRO A 108 1.24 -13.10 11.71
CA PRO A 108 2.33 -12.20 11.34
C PRO A 108 2.92 -12.58 9.98
N THR A 109 3.35 -11.57 9.25
CA THR A 109 4.17 -11.73 8.04
C THR A 109 5.63 -11.98 8.44
N ASP A 110 6.39 -12.67 7.59
CA ASP A 110 7.84 -12.84 7.71
C ASP A 110 8.63 -11.69 7.03
N TYR A 111 7.92 -10.75 6.40
CA TYR A 111 8.44 -9.47 5.89
C TYR A 111 7.90 -8.30 6.71
N GLN A 112 8.56 -7.14 6.63
CA GLN A 112 8.09 -5.93 7.31
C GLN A 112 6.75 -5.47 6.74
N THR A 113 5.77 -5.25 7.61
CA THR A 113 4.47 -4.71 7.22
C THR A 113 4.18 -3.45 8.02
N ALA A 114 3.73 -2.41 7.33
CA ALA A 114 3.24 -1.19 7.94
C ALA A 114 1.87 -0.83 7.38
N PHE A 115 0.93 -0.52 8.27
CA PHE A 115 -0.30 0.17 7.92
C PHE A 115 -0.05 1.68 8.00
N VAL A 116 -0.41 2.38 6.92
CA VAL A 116 -0.18 3.81 6.75
C VAL A 116 -1.51 4.53 6.80
N PHE A 117 -1.61 5.50 7.70
CA PHE A 117 -2.84 6.25 7.97
C PHE A 117 -2.68 7.73 7.63
N ASP A 118 -3.78 8.36 7.25
CA ASP A 118 -3.91 9.81 7.21
C ASP A 118 -4.42 10.30 8.59
N PRO A 119 -3.57 10.87 9.46
CA PRO A 119 -3.95 11.23 10.83
C PRO A 119 -4.93 12.42 10.90
N TRP A 120 -5.22 13.08 9.77
CA TRP A 120 -6.19 14.17 9.69
C TRP A 120 -7.58 13.70 9.22
N ALA A 121 -7.75 12.40 8.97
CA ALA A 121 -9.02 11.79 8.60
C ALA A 121 -9.66 11.01 9.77
N ASP A 122 -10.86 10.49 9.52
CA ASP A 122 -11.46 9.49 10.39
C ASP A 122 -10.72 8.16 10.18
N ILE A 123 -10.03 7.67 11.22
CA ILE A 123 -9.22 6.46 11.16
C ILE A 123 -9.55 5.50 12.31
N HIS A 124 -9.39 4.20 12.05
CA HIS A 124 -9.53 3.12 13.02
C HIS A 124 -8.24 2.30 13.11
N ASP A 125 -7.21 2.86 13.71
CA ASP A 125 -5.91 2.20 13.83
C ASP A 125 -5.81 1.26 15.05
N GLN A 126 -6.81 1.22 15.93
CA GLN A 126 -6.77 0.46 17.18
C GLN A 126 -6.74 -1.06 16.95
N ALA A 127 -7.31 -1.54 15.84
CA ALA A 127 -7.37 -2.95 15.49
C ALA A 127 -6.13 -3.47 14.73
N VAL A 128 -5.14 -2.60 14.46
CA VAL A 128 -3.88 -3.03 13.83
C VAL A 128 -3.17 -4.05 14.73
N PRO A 129 -2.78 -5.22 14.19
CA PRO A 129 -2.06 -6.23 14.96
C PRO A 129 -0.72 -5.73 15.50
N ASP A 130 -0.35 -6.18 16.71
CA ASP A 130 0.89 -5.78 17.40
C ASP A 130 2.19 -6.07 16.62
N TRP A 131 2.14 -7.01 15.66
CA TRP A 131 3.28 -7.35 14.81
C TRP A 131 3.49 -6.40 13.64
N ALA A 132 2.50 -5.58 13.30
CA ALA A 132 2.56 -4.62 12.20
C ALA A 132 2.89 -3.21 12.71
N LEU A 133 3.66 -2.46 11.93
CA LEU A 133 3.94 -1.06 12.24
C LEU A 133 2.73 -0.18 11.91
N LYS A 134 2.51 0.86 12.73
CA LYS A 134 1.63 1.98 12.39
C LYS A 134 2.48 3.15 11.92
N LEU A 135 2.19 3.65 10.73
CA LEU A 135 2.81 4.84 10.17
C LEU A 135 1.73 5.87 9.85
N TYR A 136 2.09 7.14 9.94
CA TYR A 136 1.16 8.25 9.70
C TYR A 136 1.80 9.19 8.67
N LEU A 137 1.01 9.63 7.70
CA LEU A 137 1.46 10.63 6.72
C LEU A 137 1.93 11.89 7.46
N LYS A 138 3.00 12.52 6.97
CA LYS A 138 3.51 13.77 7.55
C LYS A 138 2.85 14.97 6.89
N HIS A 139 2.61 16.03 7.65
CA HIS A 139 1.95 17.24 7.17
C HIS A 139 2.59 17.74 5.86
N PRO A 140 1.81 18.20 4.87
CA PRO A 140 2.38 18.79 3.66
C PRO A 140 3.28 20.00 3.96
#